data_AF-A0AAU2K1M6-F1
#
_entry.id   AF-A0AAU2K1M6-F1
#
_cell.length_a   1.000
_cell.length_b   1.000
_cell.length_c   1.000
_cell.angle_alpha   90.00
_cell.angle_beta   90.00
_cell.angle_gamma   90.00
#
_symmetry.space_group_name_H-M   'P 1'
#
loop_
_entity.id
_entity.type
_entity.pdbx_description
1 polymer ?
#
loop_
_entity_poly.entity_id
_entity_poly.type
_entity_poly.pdbx_seq_one_letter_code
_entity_poly.pdbx_strand_id
1 'polypeptide(L)'
;MRTTTRTLTATLILAAALAGCSSNSPDSKPAPATSSASPAPAPSRALADVTRDCTTAVADRVAAAPGSADMEPRPPACAPLSDGEYATAFIKGLQQSNKAARDRMQKEIDEEQAKAG
;
A
#
# COMPACT_ATOMS: atom_id res chain seq x y z
N MET A 1 13.10 40.83 -19.67
CA MET A 1 13.06 41.30 -18.26
C MET A 1 11.67 40.98 -17.71
N ARG A 2 11.44 40.36 -16.55
CA ARG A 2 12.35 39.87 -15.49
C ARG A 2 12.02 38.41 -15.16
N THR A 3 13.04 37.63 -14.82
CA THR A 3 12.95 36.30 -14.18
C THR A 3 12.56 36.42 -12.70
N THR A 4 11.76 35.49 -12.19
CA THR A 4 11.81 35.13 -10.76
C THR A 4 11.51 33.65 -10.54
N THR A 5 12.56 32.83 -10.44
CA THR A 5 12.51 31.47 -9.91
C THR A 5 12.20 31.52 -8.41
N ARG A 6 11.33 30.64 -7.90
CA ARG A 6 11.20 30.39 -6.44
C ARG A 6 11.27 28.90 -6.16
N THR A 7 12.45 28.48 -5.72
CA THR A 7 12.83 27.13 -5.35
C THR A 7 12.68 26.90 -3.85
N LEU A 8 12.28 25.67 -3.47
CA LEU A 8 12.59 25.01 -2.17
C LEU A 8 11.95 25.69 -0.92
N THR A 9 11.71 25.04 0.22
CA THR A 9 11.86 23.64 0.67
C THR A 9 10.89 23.45 1.84
N ALA A 10 10.13 22.36 1.89
CA ALA A 10 9.35 21.99 3.08
C ALA A 10 9.92 20.72 3.71
N THR A 11 10.66 20.90 4.81
CA THR A 11 11.35 19.83 5.54
C THR A 11 10.37 18.94 6.30
N LEU A 12 10.24 17.67 5.88
CA LEU A 12 9.57 16.63 6.66
C LEU A 12 10.47 16.18 7.82
N ILE A 13 10.26 16.75 9.01
CA ILE A 13 10.87 16.26 10.24
C ILE A 13 10.03 15.09 10.76
N LEU A 14 10.37 13.87 10.32
CA LEU A 14 9.87 12.65 10.97
C LEU A 14 10.72 12.40 12.22
N ALA A 15 10.23 12.87 13.36
CA ALA A 15 10.90 12.67 14.65
C ALA A 15 10.91 11.18 15.01
N ALA A 16 12.10 10.59 15.12
CA ALA A 16 12.27 9.22 15.58
C ALA A 16 11.98 9.13 17.09
N ALA A 17 10.99 8.30 17.46
CA ALA A 17 10.66 8.01 18.85
C ALA A 17 10.44 6.49 19.06
N LEU A 18 11.52 5.71 18.86
CA LEU A 18 11.63 4.32 19.36
C LEU A 18 12.63 4.22 20.53
N ALA A 19 12.72 5.27 21.35
CA ALA A 19 13.43 5.24 22.62
C ALA A 19 12.57 4.49 23.65
N GLY A 20 12.95 3.26 23.98
CA GLY A 20 12.14 2.44 24.90
C GLY A 20 12.63 1.02 25.20
N CYS A 21 13.93 0.73 25.06
CA CYS A 21 14.46 -0.50 25.65
C CYS A 21 14.37 -0.43 27.18
N SER A 22 13.43 -1.14 27.78
CA SER A 22 13.45 -1.44 29.23
C SER A 22 13.88 -2.88 29.41
N SER A 23 15.19 -3.08 29.61
CA SER A 23 15.75 -4.37 30.05
C SER A 23 15.72 -4.41 31.58
N ASN A 24 15.04 -5.41 32.16
CA ASN A 24 15.14 -5.71 33.58
C ASN A 24 15.15 -7.24 33.81
N SER A 25 16.19 -7.73 34.47
CA SER A 25 16.46 -9.12 34.89
C SER A 25 17.21 -9.06 36.23
N PRO A 26 17.47 -10.15 37.01
CA PRO A 26 17.13 -11.58 36.84
C PRO A 26 16.04 -12.00 37.88
N ASP A 27 15.84 -13.26 38.33
CA ASP A 27 16.38 -14.60 38.03
C ASP A 27 15.25 -15.65 38.13
N SER A 28 15.46 -16.82 37.52
CA SER A 28 15.11 -18.11 38.14
C SER A 28 15.83 -19.28 37.46
N LYS A 29 16.85 -19.82 38.15
CA LYS A 29 17.27 -21.23 38.19
C LYS A 29 17.02 -22.13 36.94
N PRO A 30 18.06 -22.67 36.28
CA PRO A 30 17.87 -23.54 35.12
C PRO A 30 17.32 -24.93 35.53
N ALA A 31 16.18 -25.29 34.94
CA ALA A 31 15.74 -26.68 34.82
C ALA A 31 15.94 -27.15 33.36
N PRO A 32 16.41 -28.38 33.10
CA PRO A 32 16.64 -28.86 31.74
C PRO A 32 15.32 -29.20 31.05
N ALA A 33 14.69 -28.20 30.43
CA ALA A 33 13.52 -28.40 29.58
C ALA A 33 13.97 -28.87 28.18
N THR A 34 13.51 -30.06 27.77
CA THR A 34 13.64 -30.58 26.40
C THR A 34 13.17 -29.55 25.37
N SER A 35 14.06 -29.13 24.48
CA SER A 35 13.77 -28.16 23.42
C SER A 35 12.83 -28.73 22.37
N SER A 36 11.52 -28.66 22.62
CA SER A 36 10.53 -28.72 21.55
C SER A 36 10.63 -27.42 20.75
N ALA A 37 11.25 -27.49 19.57
CA ALA A 37 11.42 -26.35 18.70
C ALA A 37 10.07 -25.94 18.10
N SER A 38 9.37 -25.02 18.76
CA SER A 38 8.21 -24.34 18.19
C SER A 38 8.62 -23.69 16.87
N PRO A 39 7.88 -23.89 15.76
CA PRO A 39 8.19 -23.21 14.51
C PRO A 39 8.15 -21.70 14.75
N ALA A 40 9.20 -21.00 14.32
CA ALA A 40 9.26 -19.55 14.41
C ALA A 40 8.07 -18.95 13.63
N PRO A 41 7.35 -17.96 14.19
CA PRO A 41 6.30 -17.29 13.44
C PRO A 41 6.90 -16.67 12.18
N ALA A 42 6.27 -16.92 11.03
CA ALA A 42 6.66 -16.29 9.77
C ALA A 42 6.65 -14.76 9.92
N PRO A 43 7.61 -14.04 9.32
CA PRO A 43 7.65 -12.59 9.42
C PRO A 43 6.35 -12.00 8.89
N SER A 44 5.64 -11.27 9.76
CA SER A 44 4.45 -10.53 9.38
C SER A 44 4.84 -9.49 8.31
N ARG A 45 4.24 -9.61 7.12
CA ARG A 45 4.37 -8.58 6.07
C ARG A 45 3.93 -7.23 6.65
N ALA A 46 4.61 -6.15 6.26
CA ALA A 46 4.20 -4.82 6.68
C ALA A 46 2.79 -4.51 6.15
N LEU A 47 1.94 -3.93 6.98
CA LEU A 47 0.56 -3.57 6.63
C LEU A 47 0.46 -2.72 5.35
N ALA A 48 1.46 -1.86 5.12
CA ALA A 48 1.57 -1.06 3.91
C ALA A 48 1.72 -1.90 2.63
N ASP A 49 2.46 -3.01 2.70
CA ASP A 49 2.62 -3.93 1.56
C ASP A 49 1.31 -4.65 1.26
N VAL A 50 0.63 -5.18 2.30
CA VAL A 50 -0.68 -5.83 2.15
C VAL A 50 -1.73 -4.86 1.58
N THR A 51 -1.75 -3.61 2.07
CA THR A 51 -2.65 -2.56 1.57
C THR A 51 -2.38 -2.25 0.10
N ARG A 52 -1.11 -2.15 -0.31
CA ARG A 52 -0.70 -1.91 -1.71
C ARG A 52 -1.09 -3.07 -2.62
N ASP A 53 -0.83 -4.31 -2.19
CA ASP A 53 -1.17 -5.52 -2.95
C ASP A 53 -2.70 -5.61 -3.13
N CYS A 54 -3.47 -5.32 -2.08
CA CYS A 54 -4.93 -5.24 -2.12
C CYS A 54 -5.46 -4.13 -3.06
N THR A 55 -4.95 -2.90 -2.94
CA THR A 55 -5.34 -1.78 -3.83
C THR A 55 -5.06 -2.10 -5.30
N THR A 56 -3.93 -2.74 -5.60
CA THR A 56 -3.58 -3.20 -6.95
C THR A 56 -4.59 -4.24 -7.44
N ALA A 57 -4.86 -5.28 -6.63
CA ALA A 57 -5.82 -6.33 -6.98
C ALA A 57 -7.26 -5.80 -7.22
N VAL A 58 -7.68 -4.76 -6.51
CA VAL A 58 -8.97 -4.07 -6.79
C VAL A 58 -8.89 -3.27 -8.09
N ALA A 59 -7.80 -2.52 -8.33
CA ALA A 59 -7.63 -1.75 -9.57
C ALA A 59 -7.66 -2.66 -10.81
N ASP A 60 -6.98 -3.80 -10.75
CA ASP A 60 -6.93 -4.81 -11.82
C ASP A 60 -8.30 -5.44 -12.08
N ARG A 61 -9.05 -5.77 -11.02
CA ARG A 61 -10.45 -6.25 -11.13
C ARG A 61 -11.33 -5.24 -11.87
N VAL A 62 -11.28 -3.98 -11.45
CA VAL A 62 -12.10 -2.91 -12.03
C VAL A 62 -11.70 -2.65 -13.49
N ALA A 63 -10.41 -2.78 -13.82
CA ALA A 63 -9.93 -2.69 -15.20
C ALA A 63 -10.40 -3.88 -16.06
N ALA A 64 -10.50 -5.08 -15.49
CA ALA A 64 -10.98 -6.28 -16.18
C ALA A 64 -12.51 -6.30 -16.39
N ALA A 65 -13.28 -5.61 -15.55
CA ALA A 65 -14.74 -5.50 -15.65
C ALA A 65 -15.22 -4.03 -15.52
N PRO A 66 -15.01 -3.18 -16.55
CA PRO A 66 -15.38 -1.78 -16.51
C PRO A 66 -16.88 -1.57 -16.24
N GLY A 67 -17.20 -0.67 -15.31
CA GLY A 67 -18.58 -0.40 -14.89
C GLY A 67 -19.10 -1.30 -13.76
N SER A 68 -18.38 -2.37 -13.40
CA SER A 68 -18.62 -3.08 -12.14
C SER A 68 -17.86 -2.41 -10.99
N ALA A 69 -18.47 -2.41 -9.80
CA ALA A 69 -17.88 -1.90 -8.57
C ALA A 69 -18.12 -2.89 -7.41
N ASP A 70 -18.07 -4.19 -7.73
CA ASP A 70 -18.40 -5.25 -6.79
C ASP A 70 -17.30 -5.41 -5.73
N MET A 71 -17.66 -5.07 -4.49
CA MET A 71 -16.80 -5.24 -3.32
C MET A 71 -16.57 -6.73 -2.98
N GLU A 72 -17.43 -7.63 -3.45
CA GLU A 72 -17.32 -9.07 -3.19
C GLU A 72 -17.25 -9.89 -4.49
N PRO A 73 -16.54 -11.04 -4.51
CA PRO A 73 -15.79 -11.62 -3.40
C PRO A 73 -14.51 -10.83 -3.09
N ARG A 74 -14.14 -10.62 -1.82
CA ARG A 74 -12.89 -9.92 -1.44
C ARG A 74 -11.66 -10.54 -2.11
N PRO A 75 -10.76 -9.77 -2.76
CA PRO A 75 -9.54 -10.32 -3.34
C PRO A 75 -8.65 -11.01 -2.28
N PRO A 76 -7.96 -12.12 -2.57
CA PRO A 76 -7.09 -12.80 -1.60
C PRO A 76 -6.00 -11.91 -1.01
N ALA A 77 -5.46 -10.96 -1.78
CA ALA A 77 -4.49 -9.97 -1.30
C ALA A 77 -5.05 -9.03 -0.21
N CYS A 78 -6.38 -8.87 -0.15
CA CYS A 78 -7.09 -8.07 0.84
C CYS A 78 -7.54 -8.88 2.07
N ALA A 79 -7.39 -10.21 2.08
CA ALA A 79 -7.87 -11.07 3.17
C ALA A 79 -7.28 -10.74 4.56
N PRO A 80 -6.02 -10.28 4.71
CA PRO A 80 -5.47 -9.91 6.02
C PRO A 80 -5.90 -8.51 6.52
N LEU A 81 -6.63 -7.73 5.72
CA LEU A 81 -7.08 -6.39 6.09
C LEU A 81 -8.41 -6.43 6.86
N SER A 82 -8.53 -5.57 7.87
CA SER A 82 -9.83 -5.26 8.48
C SER A 82 -10.77 -4.59 7.46
N ASP A 83 -12.07 -4.57 7.73
CA ASP A 83 -13.06 -4.05 6.78
C ASP A 83 -12.88 -2.55 6.47
N GLY A 84 -12.39 -1.75 7.43
CA GLY A 84 -12.08 -0.34 7.21
C GLY A 84 -10.83 -0.12 6.34
N GLU A 85 -9.80 -0.96 6.53
CA GLU A 85 -8.61 -0.98 5.67
C GLU A 85 -8.94 -1.49 4.27
N TYR A 86 -9.80 -2.51 4.17
CA TYR A 86 -10.31 -3.02 2.90
C TYR A 86 -11.11 -1.96 2.14
N ALA A 87 -12.08 -1.30 2.78
CA ALA A 87 -12.86 -0.22 2.16
C ALA A 87 -11.95 0.92 1.66
N THR A 88 -10.92 1.28 2.44
CA THR A 88 -9.92 2.27 2.06
C THR A 88 -9.10 1.81 0.85
N ALA A 89 -8.63 0.56 0.85
CA ALA A 89 -7.85 -0.03 -0.24
C ALA A 89 -8.69 -0.17 -1.53
N PHE A 90 -9.99 -0.47 -1.38
CA PHE A 90 -10.97 -0.59 -2.46
C PHE A 90 -11.24 0.76 -3.15
N ILE A 91 -11.51 1.82 -2.38
CA ILE A 91 -11.67 3.18 -2.91
C ILE A 91 -10.41 3.62 -3.65
N LYS A 92 -9.22 3.34 -3.10
CA LYS A 92 -7.94 3.62 -3.79
C LYS A 92 -7.79 2.82 -5.10
N GLY A 93 -8.22 1.55 -5.12
CA GLY A 93 -8.20 0.71 -6.32
C GLY A 93 -9.11 1.26 -7.43
N LEU A 94 -10.33 1.68 -7.09
CA LEU A 94 -11.24 2.39 -8.00
C LEU A 94 -10.61 3.68 -8.54
N GLN A 95 -10.01 4.50 -7.67
CA GLN A 95 -9.33 5.74 -8.08
C GLN A 95 -8.13 5.48 -9.01
N GLN A 96 -7.34 4.44 -8.74
CA GLN A 96 -6.21 4.01 -9.57
C GLN A 96 -6.68 3.55 -10.95
N SER A 97 -7.72 2.72 -11.03
CA SER A 97 -8.30 2.25 -12.29
C SER A 97 -8.88 3.43 -13.11
N ASN A 98 -9.65 4.31 -12.46
CA ASN A 98 -10.19 5.53 -13.09
C ASN A 98 -9.10 6.54 -13.52
N LYS A 99 -7.94 6.55 -12.86
CA LYS A 99 -6.78 7.33 -13.32
C LYS A 99 -6.18 6.70 -14.57
N ALA A 100 -5.87 5.41 -14.53
CA ALA A 100 -5.28 4.68 -15.66
C ALA A 100 -6.15 4.75 -16.93
N ALA A 101 -7.48 4.66 -16.78
CA ALA A 101 -8.41 4.83 -17.90
C ALA A 101 -8.34 6.25 -18.52
N ARG A 102 -8.27 7.30 -17.71
CA ARG A 102 -8.12 8.68 -18.18
C ARG A 102 -6.76 8.94 -18.81
N ASP A 103 -5.68 8.46 -18.18
CA ASP A 103 -4.32 8.59 -18.71
C ASP A 103 -4.20 7.93 -20.09
N ARG A 104 -4.85 6.77 -20.31
CA ARG A 104 -4.90 6.09 -21.61
C ARG A 104 -5.65 6.90 -22.66
N MET A 105 -6.85 7.41 -22.35
CA MET A 105 -7.62 8.24 -23.29
C MET A 105 -6.89 9.53 -23.65
N GLN A 106 -6.22 10.17 -22.69
CA GLN A 106 -5.42 11.37 -22.97
C GLN A 106 -4.26 11.04 -23.92
N LYS A 107 -3.56 9.93 -23.69
CA LYS A 107 -2.48 9.48 -24.56
C LYS A 107 -2.97 9.20 -26.00
N GLU A 108 -4.12 8.56 -26.16
CA GLU A 108 -4.74 8.33 -27.47
C GLU A 108 -5.05 9.66 -28.20
N ILE A 109 -5.58 10.66 -27.48
CA ILE A 109 -5.84 12.01 -28.01
C ILE A 109 -4.53 12.71 -28.41
N ASP A 110 -3.51 12.67 -27.56
CA ASP A 110 -2.22 13.32 -27.79
C ASP A 110 -1.50 12.69 -29.01
N GLU A 111 -1.57 11.36 -29.17
CA GLU A 111 -1.01 10.65 -30.33
C GLU A 111 -1.73 10.97 -31.64
N GLU A 112 -3.05 11.14 -31.64
CA GLU A 112 -3.79 11.55 -32.84
C GLU A 112 -3.56 13.03 -33.19
N GLN A 113 -3.48 13.92 -32.20
CA GLN A 113 -3.11 15.33 -32.43
C GLN A 113 -1.70 15.46 -33.00
N ALA A 114 -0.74 14.66 -32.52
CA ALA A 114 0.63 14.64 -33.03
C ALA A 114 0.77 14.09 -34.47
N LYS A 115 -0.22 13.34 -34.98
CA LYS A 115 -0.26 12.86 -36.38
C LYS A 115 -0.92 13.86 -37.34
N ALA A 116 -1.65 14.84 -36.80
CA ALA A 116 -2.49 15.77 -37.57
C ALA A 116 -1.85 17.15 -37.81
N GLY A 117 -0.67 17.41 -37.24
CA GLY A 117 0.10 18.66 -37.39
C GLY A 117 1.45 18.46 -38.08
#